data_AF-A0AAD8X8Z9-F1
#
_entry.id   AF-A0AAD8X8Z9-F1
#
_cell.length_a   1.000
_cell.length_b   1.000
_cell.length_c   1.000
_cell.angle_alpha   90.00
_cell.angle_beta   90.00
_cell.angle_gamma   90.00
#
_symmetry.space_group_name_H-M   'P 1'
#
loop_
_entity.id
_entity.type
_entity.pdbx_description
1 polymer ?
#
loop_
_entity_poly.entity_id
_entity_poly.type
_entity_poly.pdbx_seq_one_letter_code
_entity_poly.pdbx_strand_id
1 'polypeptide(L)'
;MSSSEKGEALKSQQLYAWKAPLTMCLSMMGGVGFAVGHHCFYGRLAGTPPSSETYYDLGGATSQQLNIALGTLLASMSKILLSIAISTAQEQHAWSVLKARPSKLRSIDGLLASKSNALNILDARLWVLYPLSMFLSLLFWLLPFATLLTPATLTVKADVARGMIIGPVPSIDFTTEAFARLTDGTRTTTYSGPSDGVRRAALSSLISGTITPMASTYINASWILNLEAPALRCSALGADDELRINVTKSATERCSSSGYCYRYISWIPGSTTDLSPFLPEKNGATRDAISGPQDAPISLYVAEPQDNGSIESFTKCTLYTASYHTEFMYRSGVQEIRAMTTMNKPSDPWLQAVGPPSTRTFRDGVGVPFQAVMDAFSSMLVGSAYISRNGPGAQRFIDTQVGITNLAKNLKFFGNQSGNHDIATLLEEMFLNTTLSLVSQTELKSPNEPIQANIETEVYQNVYTYSVAPLWIAYGVAVGITILSITIGTWAVVVAGSSYSSKFSTILRLAFNVRLSEYVELQDTGGEDPLSDRLENTIVAFPSRKSKGAEVNGSLLDNSEERPSGP
;
A
#
# COMPACT_ATOMS: atom_id res chain seq x y z
N MET A 1 -23.90 -68.97 -35.15
CA MET A 1 -23.31 -68.18 -34.04
C MET A 1 -23.42 -68.97 -32.75
N SER A 2 -22.27 -69.33 -32.16
CA SER A 2 -22.20 -70.08 -30.90
C SER A 2 -22.62 -69.20 -29.70
N SER A 3 -22.95 -69.80 -28.55
CA SER A 3 -23.35 -69.04 -27.34
C SER A 3 -22.24 -68.10 -26.84
N SER A 4 -20.97 -68.46 -27.08
CA SER A 4 -19.79 -67.66 -26.76
C SER A 4 -19.72 -66.38 -27.62
N GLU A 5 -19.95 -66.49 -28.93
CA GLU A 5 -19.96 -65.34 -29.85
C GLU A 5 -21.12 -64.37 -29.55
N LYS A 6 -22.28 -64.89 -29.14
CA LYS A 6 -23.40 -64.05 -28.68
C LYS A 6 -23.05 -63.30 -27.39
N GLY A 7 -22.32 -63.94 -26.46
CA GLY A 7 -21.86 -63.33 -25.22
C GLY A 7 -20.87 -62.18 -25.45
N GLU A 8 -19.88 -62.37 -26.32
CA GLU A 8 -18.90 -61.33 -26.67
C GLU A 8 -19.51 -60.19 -27.50
N ALA A 9 -20.44 -60.49 -28.42
CA ALA A 9 -21.18 -59.48 -29.17
C ALA A 9 -22.09 -58.62 -28.26
N LEU A 10 -22.68 -59.22 -27.22
CA LEU A 10 -23.50 -58.50 -26.25
C LEU A 10 -22.66 -57.60 -25.34
N LYS A 11 -21.50 -58.10 -24.87
CA LYS A 11 -20.56 -57.36 -24.02
C LYS A 11 -19.94 -56.18 -24.76
N SER A 12 -19.57 -56.37 -26.02
CA SER A 12 -19.10 -55.28 -26.90
C SER A 12 -20.20 -54.24 -27.16
N GLN A 13 -21.44 -54.65 -27.49
CA GLN A 13 -22.57 -53.72 -27.64
C GLN A 13 -22.86 -52.90 -26.37
N GLN A 14 -22.81 -53.51 -25.19
CA GLN A 14 -22.95 -52.81 -23.92
C GLN A 14 -21.80 -51.81 -23.71
N LEU A 15 -20.56 -52.19 -23.99
CA LEU A 15 -19.40 -51.29 -23.89
C LEU A 15 -19.54 -50.06 -24.81
N TYR A 16 -20.07 -50.24 -26.03
CA TYR A 16 -20.33 -49.12 -26.95
C TYR A 16 -21.47 -48.20 -26.48
N ALA A 17 -22.47 -48.73 -25.77
CA ALA A 17 -23.56 -47.92 -25.21
C ALA A 17 -23.09 -46.98 -24.08
N TRP A 18 -22.07 -47.38 -23.31
CA TRP A 18 -21.52 -46.60 -22.19
C TRP A 18 -20.46 -45.57 -22.57
N LYS A 19 -20.01 -45.53 -23.84
CA LYS A 19 -18.98 -44.57 -24.27
C LYS A 19 -19.40 -43.12 -24.09
N ALA A 20 -20.60 -42.73 -24.49
CA ALA A 20 -21.02 -41.32 -24.37
C ALA A 20 -21.19 -40.88 -22.90
N PRO A 21 -21.86 -41.65 -22.01
CA PRO A 21 -21.90 -41.33 -20.58
C PRO A 21 -20.51 -41.25 -19.92
N LEU A 22 -19.59 -42.15 -20.28
CA LEU A 22 -18.21 -42.12 -19.76
C LEU A 22 -17.48 -40.84 -20.20
N THR A 23 -17.57 -40.46 -21.47
CA THR A 23 -16.98 -39.21 -21.98
C THR A 23 -17.56 -37.99 -21.27
N MET A 24 -18.88 -37.95 -21.06
CA MET A 24 -19.56 -36.88 -20.32
C MET A 24 -19.03 -36.74 -18.89
N CYS A 25 -18.96 -37.85 -18.14
CA CYS A 25 -18.51 -37.84 -16.75
C CYS A 25 -17.00 -37.52 -16.63
N LEU A 26 -16.14 -38.10 -17.46
CA LEU A 26 -14.70 -37.86 -17.40
C LEU A 26 -14.35 -36.42 -17.76
N SER A 27 -14.99 -35.88 -18.80
CA SER A 27 -14.77 -34.47 -19.19
C SER A 27 -15.30 -33.51 -18.12
N MET A 28 -16.42 -33.81 -17.47
CA MET A 28 -16.91 -33.06 -16.31
C MET A 28 -15.91 -33.06 -15.15
N MET A 29 -15.42 -34.23 -14.75
CA MET A 29 -14.44 -34.36 -13.65
C MET A 29 -13.15 -33.59 -13.96
N GLY A 30 -12.64 -33.69 -15.19
CA GLY A 30 -11.49 -32.91 -15.63
C GLY A 30 -11.76 -31.41 -15.61
N GLY A 31 -12.94 -30.98 -16.08
CA GLY A 31 -13.36 -29.59 -16.07
C GLY A 31 -13.41 -28.98 -14.66
N VAL A 32 -13.95 -29.73 -13.70
CA VAL A 32 -13.94 -29.36 -12.28
C VAL A 32 -12.52 -29.36 -11.71
N GLY A 33 -11.69 -30.35 -12.07
CA GLY A 33 -10.30 -30.44 -11.62
C GLY A 33 -9.48 -29.20 -12.00
N PHE A 34 -9.59 -28.71 -13.24
CA PHE A 34 -8.93 -27.47 -13.67
C PHE A 34 -9.50 -26.22 -12.97
N ALA A 35 -10.81 -26.18 -12.71
CA ALA A 35 -11.43 -25.07 -11.96
C ALA A 35 -10.91 -24.99 -10.52
N VAL A 36 -10.80 -26.13 -9.83
CA VAL A 36 -10.22 -26.22 -8.49
C VAL A 36 -8.73 -25.86 -8.53
N GLY A 37 -8.00 -26.38 -9.52
CA GLY A 37 -6.59 -26.02 -9.74
C GLY A 37 -6.39 -24.52 -9.92
N HIS A 38 -7.27 -23.86 -10.67
CA HIS A 38 -7.27 -22.41 -10.83
C HIS A 38 -7.52 -21.67 -9.51
N HIS A 39 -8.52 -22.09 -8.75
CA HIS A 39 -8.81 -21.52 -7.43
C HIS A 39 -7.62 -21.66 -6.46
N CYS A 40 -7.02 -22.85 -6.37
CA CYS A 40 -5.85 -23.10 -5.54
C CYS A 40 -4.62 -22.30 -6.00
N PHE A 41 -4.42 -22.17 -7.31
CA PHE A 41 -3.33 -21.39 -7.88
C PHE A 41 -3.45 -19.92 -7.47
N TYR A 42 -4.59 -19.27 -7.73
CA TYR A 42 -4.81 -17.88 -7.33
C TYR A 42 -4.83 -17.68 -5.81
N GLY A 43 -5.33 -18.66 -5.06
CA GLY A 43 -5.23 -18.66 -3.60
C GLY A 43 -3.80 -18.66 -3.07
N ARG A 44 -2.86 -19.33 -3.76
CA ARG A 44 -1.42 -19.31 -3.40
C ARG A 44 -0.74 -17.99 -3.75
N LEU A 45 -1.23 -17.29 -4.77
CA LEU A 45 -0.69 -15.98 -5.16
C LEU A 45 -1.20 -14.86 -4.25
N ALA A 46 -2.37 -15.01 -3.64
CA ALA A 46 -2.95 -13.98 -2.78
C ALA A 46 -1.99 -13.57 -1.64
N GLY A 47 -1.74 -12.27 -1.52
CA GLY A 47 -0.87 -11.68 -0.49
C GLY A 47 0.63 -11.73 -0.81
N THR A 48 1.06 -12.34 -1.92
CA THR A 48 2.47 -12.31 -2.33
C THR A 48 2.77 -11.09 -3.22
N PRO A 49 3.98 -10.51 -3.13
CA PRO A 49 4.39 -9.45 -4.04
C PRO A 49 4.69 -10.03 -5.44
N PRO A 50 4.35 -9.31 -6.54
CA PRO A 50 4.82 -9.66 -7.87
C PRO A 50 6.34 -9.64 -7.89
N SER A 51 6.97 -10.72 -8.37
CA SER A 51 8.42 -10.69 -8.56
C SER A 51 8.78 -9.63 -9.60
N SER A 52 9.80 -8.83 -9.32
CA SER A 52 10.35 -7.83 -10.25
C SER A 52 11.12 -8.46 -11.41
N GLU A 53 11.23 -9.80 -11.43
CA GLU A 53 11.88 -10.54 -12.50
C GLU A 53 11.06 -10.44 -13.78
N THR A 54 11.68 -9.84 -14.79
CA THR A 54 11.17 -9.83 -16.16
C THR A 54 11.79 -11.02 -16.86
N TYR A 55 10.98 -11.97 -17.32
CA TYR A 55 11.52 -13.19 -17.91
C TYR A 55 11.85 -12.93 -19.39
N TYR A 56 13.11 -12.56 -19.67
CA TYR A 56 13.56 -12.15 -21.00
C TYR A 56 13.47 -13.26 -22.05
N ASP A 57 13.62 -14.54 -21.65
CA ASP A 57 13.52 -15.70 -22.55
C ASP A 57 12.08 -15.97 -23.04
N LEU A 58 11.07 -15.34 -22.44
CA LEU A 58 9.65 -15.44 -22.84
C LEU A 58 9.13 -14.10 -23.37
N GLY A 59 9.97 -13.39 -24.15
CA GLY A 59 9.59 -12.14 -24.81
C GLY A 59 9.46 -10.93 -23.88
N GLY A 60 10.07 -10.98 -22.68
CA GLY A 60 10.02 -9.90 -21.70
C GLY A 60 8.71 -9.81 -20.92
N ALA A 61 7.95 -10.91 -20.84
CA ALA A 61 6.72 -10.96 -20.05
C ALA A 61 7.02 -10.74 -18.55
N THR A 62 6.20 -9.92 -17.89
CA THR A 62 6.30 -9.73 -16.44
C THR A 62 5.72 -10.93 -15.70
N SER A 63 6.18 -11.17 -14.47
CA SER A 63 5.64 -12.22 -13.58
C SER A 63 4.11 -12.15 -13.46
N GLN A 64 3.55 -10.94 -13.41
CA GLN A 64 2.12 -10.69 -13.43
C GLN A 64 1.43 -11.17 -14.71
N GLN A 65 1.98 -10.84 -15.88
CA GLN A 65 1.40 -11.27 -17.16
C GLN A 65 1.40 -12.79 -17.26
N LEU A 66 2.48 -13.45 -16.81
CA LEU A 66 2.58 -14.90 -16.79
C LEU A 66 1.53 -15.54 -15.88
N ASN A 67 1.36 -15.01 -14.67
CA ASN A 67 0.38 -15.53 -13.70
C ASN A 67 -1.07 -15.37 -14.20
N ILE A 68 -1.40 -14.25 -14.84
CA ILE A 68 -2.71 -14.03 -15.46
C ILE A 68 -2.91 -14.97 -16.65
N ALA A 69 -1.89 -15.15 -17.50
CA ALA A 69 -1.94 -16.05 -18.64
C ALA A 69 -2.16 -17.52 -18.21
N LEU A 70 -1.48 -17.96 -17.14
CA LEU A 70 -1.67 -19.30 -16.57
C LEU A 70 -3.10 -19.51 -16.04
N GLY A 71 -3.67 -18.54 -15.32
CA GLY A 71 -5.07 -18.64 -14.89
C GLY A 71 -6.06 -18.67 -16.05
N THR A 72 -5.79 -17.88 -17.11
CA THR A 72 -6.58 -17.89 -18.35
C THR A 72 -6.50 -19.24 -19.07
N LEU A 73 -5.33 -19.88 -19.08
CA LEU A 73 -5.13 -21.22 -19.63
C LEU A 73 -5.95 -22.26 -18.84
N LEU A 74 -5.87 -22.25 -17.52
CA LEU A 74 -6.63 -23.15 -16.64
C LEU A 74 -8.14 -22.98 -16.83
N ALA A 75 -8.62 -21.74 -16.93
CA ALA A 75 -10.02 -21.44 -17.22
C ALA A 75 -10.46 -21.95 -18.60
N SER A 76 -9.64 -21.75 -19.62
CA SER A 76 -9.90 -22.23 -20.98
C SER A 76 -9.97 -23.75 -21.04
N MET A 77 -9.06 -24.44 -20.34
CA MET A 77 -9.04 -25.90 -20.29
C MET A 77 -10.28 -26.48 -19.60
N SER A 78 -10.69 -25.89 -18.47
CA SER A 78 -11.94 -26.26 -17.79
C SER A 78 -13.14 -26.12 -18.72
N LYS A 79 -13.24 -24.99 -19.43
CA LYS A 79 -14.31 -24.73 -20.40
C LYS A 79 -14.33 -25.69 -21.58
N ILE A 80 -13.19 -26.03 -22.18
CA ILE A 80 -13.12 -27.01 -23.27
C ILE A 80 -13.70 -28.35 -22.82
N LEU A 81 -13.33 -28.82 -21.63
CA LEU A 81 -13.80 -30.10 -21.10
C LEU A 81 -15.29 -30.08 -20.77
N LEU A 82 -15.79 -29.03 -20.11
CA LEU A 82 -17.24 -28.89 -19.85
C LEU A 82 -18.05 -28.77 -21.16
N SER A 83 -17.51 -28.10 -22.18
CA SER A 83 -18.11 -27.99 -23.51
C SER A 83 -18.21 -29.34 -24.22
N ILE A 84 -17.22 -30.23 -24.07
CA ILE A 84 -17.27 -31.61 -24.57
C ILE A 84 -18.40 -32.39 -23.89
N ALA A 85 -18.58 -32.24 -22.57
CA ALA A 85 -19.68 -32.90 -21.85
C ALA A 85 -21.07 -32.44 -22.36
N ILE A 86 -21.28 -31.13 -22.50
CA ILE A 86 -22.56 -30.58 -23.01
C ILE A 86 -22.80 -31.00 -24.47
N SER A 87 -21.77 -30.91 -25.31
CA SER A 87 -21.84 -31.27 -26.73
C SER A 87 -22.20 -32.73 -26.95
N THR A 88 -21.60 -33.63 -26.16
CA THR A 88 -21.92 -35.06 -26.21
C THR A 88 -23.34 -35.32 -25.71
N ALA A 89 -23.78 -34.68 -24.62
CA ALA A 89 -25.15 -34.79 -24.11
C ALA A 89 -26.20 -34.33 -25.12
N GLN A 90 -25.96 -33.18 -25.76
CA GLN A 90 -26.81 -32.65 -26.82
C GLN A 90 -26.92 -33.63 -27.98
N GLU A 91 -25.82 -34.25 -28.41
CA GLU A 91 -25.84 -35.25 -29.48
C GLU A 91 -26.69 -36.46 -29.13
N GLN A 92 -26.56 -37.00 -27.91
CA GLN A 92 -27.35 -38.15 -27.48
C GLN A 92 -28.85 -37.81 -27.43
N HIS A 93 -29.18 -36.64 -26.89
CA HIS A 93 -30.56 -36.20 -26.79
C HIS A 93 -31.18 -35.91 -28.16
N ALA A 94 -30.47 -35.20 -29.05
CA ALA A 94 -30.92 -34.93 -30.41
C ALA A 94 -31.26 -36.22 -31.16
N TRP A 95 -30.34 -37.20 -31.16
CA TRP A 95 -30.58 -38.50 -31.80
C TRP A 95 -31.71 -39.30 -31.18
N SER A 96 -31.90 -39.22 -29.86
CA SER A 96 -33.02 -39.86 -29.16
C SER A 96 -34.37 -39.31 -29.65
N VAL A 97 -34.49 -37.98 -29.79
CA VAL A 97 -35.75 -37.36 -30.22
C VAL A 97 -36.01 -37.57 -31.71
N LEU A 98 -34.98 -37.45 -32.55
CA LEU A 98 -35.10 -37.71 -34.00
C LEU A 98 -35.55 -39.15 -34.30
N LYS A 99 -35.13 -40.12 -33.50
CA LYS A 99 -35.58 -41.52 -33.63
C LYS A 99 -36.99 -41.76 -33.11
N ALA A 100 -37.47 -40.92 -32.20
CA ALA A 100 -38.80 -41.05 -31.62
C ALA A 100 -39.89 -40.40 -32.50
N ARG A 101 -39.54 -39.42 -33.34
CA ARG A 101 -40.51 -38.62 -34.11
C ARG A 101 -40.09 -38.42 -35.57
N PRO A 102 -40.98 -38.71 -36.55
CA PRO A 102 -40.78 -38.31 -37.94
C PRO A 102 -40.65 -36.79 -38.04
N SER A 103 -39.66 -36.32 -38.79
CA SER A 103 -39.25 -34.92 -38.78
C SER A 103 -38.86 -34.43 -40.16
N LYS A 104 -39.12 -33.15 -40.49
CA LYS A 104 -38.69 -32.56 -41.77
C LYS A 104 -37.16 -32.50 -41.87
N LEU A 105 -36.61 -32.71 -43.06
CA LEU A 105 -35.17 -32.71 -43.30
C LEU A 105 -34.50 -31.39 -42.86
N ARG A 106 -35.10 -30.24 -43.18
CA ARG A 106 -34.66 -28.91 -42.67
C ARG A 106 -34.50 -28.86 -41.16
N SER A 107 -35.46 -29.45 -40.44
CA SER A 107 -35.48 -29.42 -38.97
C SER A 107 -34.43 -30.36 -38.38
N ILE A 108 -34.08 -31.44 -39.09
CA ILE A 108 -32.98 -32.34 -38.72
C ILE A 108 -31.65 -31.63 -38.92
N ASP A 109 -31.45 -30.99 -40.08
CA ASP A 109 -30.23 -30.26 -40.39
C ASP A 109 -30.03 -29.09 -39.43
N GLY A 110 -31.08 -28.29 -39.19
CA GLY A 110 -31.05 -27.21 -38.21
C GLY A 110 -30.69 -27.68 -36.79
N LEU A 111 -31.25 -28.82 -36.36
CA LEU A 111 -30.95 -29.40 -35.04
C LEU A 111 -29.51 -29.93 -34.93
N LEU A 112 -29.04 -30.67 -35.93
CA LEU A 112 -27.69 -31.25 -35.93
C LEU A 112 -26.61 -30.17 -36.13
N ALA A 113 -26.91 -29.13 -36.90
CA ALA A 113 -26.03 -27.98 -37.11
C ALA A 113 -26.09 -26.94 -35.98
N SER A 114 -26.98 -27.08 -34.99
CA SER A 114 -27.13 -26.08 -33.90
C SER A 114 -25.87 -25.84 -33.05
N LYS A 115 -24.93 -26.80 -33.04
CA LYS A 115 -23.64 -26.67 -32.34
C LYS A 115 -22.50 -26.09 -33.21
N SER A 116 -22.64 -26.12 -34.53
CA SER A 116 -21.67 -25.55 -35.47
C SER A 116 -22.11 -24.17 -35.97
N ASN A 117 -23.42 -23.94 -36.09
CA ASN A 117 -24.02 -22.69 -36.53
C ASN A 117 -24.99 -22.16 -35.45
N ALA A 118 -24.56 -21.13 -34.73
CA ALA A 118 -25.35 -20.48 -33.67
C ALA A 118 -26.66 -19.85 -34.19
N LEU A 119 -26.74 -19.49 -35.48
CA LEU A 119 -27.96 -18.89 -36.05
C LEU A 119 -29.16 -19.84 -36.01
N ASN A 120 -28.92 -21.16 -36.04
CA ASN A 120 -29.98 -22.15 -35.90
C ASN A 120 -30.66 -22.10 -34.52
N ILE A 121 -30.03 -21.50 -33.51
CA ILE A 121 -30.64 -21.28 -32.19
C ILE A 121 -31.73 -20.21 -32.26
N LEU A 122 -31.71 -19.32 -33.27
CA LEU A 122 -32.74 -18.30 -33.47
C LEU A 122 -33.98 -18.85 -34.18
N ASP A 123 -33.94 -20.08 -34.72
CA ASP A 123 -35.11 -20.68 -35.37
C ASP A 123 -36.14 -21.13 -34.32
N ALA A 124 -37.21 -20.34 -34.16
CA ALA A 124 -38.30 -20.61 -33.24
C ALA A 124 -38.98 -21.96 -33.49
N ARG A 125 -38.95 -22.49 -34.72
CA ARG A 125 -39.55 -23.78 -35.07
C ARG A 125 -38.86 -24.92 -34.33
N LEU A 126 -37.52 -24.87 -34.24
CA LEU A 126 -36.72 -25.88 -33.55
C LEU A 126 -36.98 -25.87 -32.04
N TRP A 127 -37.25 -24.70 -31.44
CA TRP A 127 -37.61 -24.59 -30.03
C TRP A 127 -38.97 -25.18 -29.70
N VAL A 128 -39.94 -25.07 -30.61
CA VAL A 128 -41.26 -25.69 -30.43
C VAL A 128 -41.17 -27.21 -30.59
N LEU A 129 -40.38 -27.70 -31.54
CA LEU A 129 -40.25 -29.13 -31.84
C LEU A 129 -39.32 -29.88 -30.87
N TYR A 130 -38.18 -29.27 -30.53
CA TYR A 130 -37.08 -29.89 -29.78
C TYR A 130 -36.55 -28.98 -28.65
N PRO A 131 -37.42 -28.48 -27.75
CA PRO A 131 -37.07 -27.43 -26.77
C PRO A 131 -35.84 -27.79 -25.93
N LEU A 132 -35.78 -29.02 -25.45
CA LEU A 132 -34.74 -29.47 -24.54
C LEU A 132 -33.39 -29.70 -25.25
N SER A 133 -33.41 -30.09 -26.53
CA SER A 133 -32.20 -30.23 -27.33
C SER A 133 -31.63 -28.87 -27.74
N MET A 134 -32.50 -27.91 -28.08
CA MET A 134 -32.12 -26.54 -28.37
C MET A 134 -31.59 -25.81 -27.13
N PHE A 135 -32.18 -26.08 -25.97
CA PHE A 135 -31.67 -25.58 -24.69
C PHE A 135 -30.24 -26.05 -24.42
N LEU A 136 -29.92 -27.33 -24.63
CA LEU A 136 -28.54 -27.83 -24.51
C LEU A 136 -27.58 -27.16 -25.49
N SER A 137 -28.01 -26.93 -26.74
CA SER A 137 -27.21 -26.18 -27.72
C SER A 137 -26.97 -24.73 -27.28
N LEU A 138 -27.98 -24.06 -26.72
CA LEU A 138 -27.84 -22.71 -26.16
C LEU A 138 -26.81 -22.70 -25.00
N LEU A 139 -26.89 -23.65 -24.08
CA LEU A 139 -25.94 -23.78 -22.96
C LEU A 139 -24.50 -23.98 -23.45
N PHE A 140 -24.30 -24.76 -24.52
CA PHE A 140 -22.98 -24.93 -25.15
C PHE A 140 -22.39 -23.58 -25.63
N TRP A 141 -23.20 -22.71 -26.22
CA TRP A 141 -22.77 -21.39 -26.69
C TRP A 141 -22.66 -20.33 -25.60
N LEU A 142 -23.33 -20.50 -24.45
CA LEU A 142 -23.23 -19.59 -23.31
C LEU A 142 -22.00 -19.87 -22.42
N LEU A 143 -21.46 -21.09 -22.47
CA LEU A 143 -20.30 -21.50 -21.68
C LEU A 143 -19.04 -20.60 -21.82
N PRO A 144 -18.67 -20.09 -23.02
CA PRO A 144 -17.55 -19.16 -23.18
C PRO A 144 -17.66 -17.86 -22.36
N PHE A 145 -18.86 -17.39 -22.01
CA PHE A 145 -19.02 -16.18 -21.22
C PHE A 145 -18.52 -16.35 -19.78
N ALA A 146 -18.63 -17.54 -19.21
CA ALA A 146 -18.10 -17.83 -17.87
C ALA A 146 -16.57 -17.63 -17.82
N THR A 147 -15.85 -18.00 -18.88
CA THR A 147 -14.38 -17.83 -18.94
C THR A 147 -13.92 -16.40 -19.10
N LEU A 148 -14.75 -15.49 -19.63
CA LEU A 148 -14.40 -14.07 -19.79
C LEU A 148 -14.25 -13.34 -18.45
N LEU A 149 -14.94 -13.80 -17.40
CA LEU A 149 -14.89 -13.18 -16.08
C LEU A 149 -13.66 -13.64 -15.27
N THR A 150 -13.03 -14.74 -15.67
CA THR A 150 -11.97 -15.38 -14.87
C THR A 150 -10.67 -14.56 -14.77
N PRO A 151 -10.16 -13.86 -15.80
CA PRO A 151 -8.95 -13.05 -15.67
C PRO A 151 -9.12 -11.86 -14.73
N ALA A 152 -10.35 -11.37 -14.53
CA ALA A 152 -10.65 -10.25 -13.65
C ALA A 152 -10.60 -10.62 -12.15
N THR A 153 -10.38 -11.89 -11.81
CA THR A 153 -10.40 -12.37 -10.41
C THR A 153 -9.08 -12.19 -9.68
N LEU A 154 -7.98 -11.96 -10.39
CA LEU A 154 -6.67 -11.63 -9.82
C LEU A 154 -6.31 -10.18 -10.16
N THR A 155 -6.08 -9.38 -9.14
CA THR A 155 -5.71 -7.96 -9.29
C THR A 155 -4.48 -7.64 -8.47
N VAL A 156 -3.81 -6.53 -8.77
CA VAL A 156 -2.68 -6.04 -7.97
C VAL A 156 -3.14 -4.78 -7.23
N LYS A 157 -2.93 -4.74 -5.92
CA LYS A 157 -3.23 -3.58 -5.08
C LYS A 157 -1.99 -3.21 -4.26
N ALA A 158 -1.82 -1.93 -3.99
CA ALA A 158 -0.82 -1.47 -3.04
C ALA A 158 -1.25 -1.83 -1.62
N ASP A 159 -0.34 -2.41 -0.86
CA ASP A 159 -0.50 -2.73 0.56
C ASP A 159 0.72 -2.22 1.34
N VAL A 160 0.53 -1.97 2.63
CA VAL A 160 1.57 -1.40 3.49
C VAL A 160 2.32 -2.53 4.18
N ALA A 161 3.56 -2.77 3.76
CA ALA A 161 4.47 -3.67 4.46
C ALA A 161 5.12 -2.94 5.63
N ARG A 162 4.95 -3.50 6.83
CA ARG A 162 5.67 -3.06 8.03
C ARG A 162 6.93 -3.89 8.20
N GLY A 163 8.07 -3.22 8.25
CA GLY A 163 9.37 -3.82 8.49
C GLY A 163 10.00 -3.27 9.77
N MET A 164 10.86 -4.07 10.40
CA MET A 164 11.73 -3.61 11.48
C MET A 164 13.17 -3.82 11.03
N ILE A 165 13.95 -2.75 11.03
CA ILE A 165 15.36 -2.75 10.64
C ILE A 165 16.17 -2.23 11.82
N ILE A 166 17.25 -2.93 12.16
CA ILE A 166 18.24 -2.41 13.11
C ILE A 166 19.22 -1.57 12.31
N GLY A 167 19.32 -0.29 12.62
CA GLY A 167 20.19 0.62 11.89
C GLY A 167 20.72 1.77 12.73
N PRO A 168 21.79 2.44 12.24
CA PRO A 168 22.37 3.58 12.91
C PRO A 168 21.42 4.77 12.84
N VAL A 169 21.07 5.33 14.00
CA VAL A 169 20.27 6.55 14.09
C VAL A 169 21.14 7.74 14.50
N PRO A 170 20.81 8.97 14.04
CA PRO A 170 21.50 10.17 14.50
C PRO A 170 21.38 10.31 16.03
N SER A 171 22.52 10.37 16.72
CA SER A 171 22.58 10.61 18.16
C SER A 171 23.64 11.64 18.50
N ILE A 172 23.39 12.33 19.61
CA ILE A 172 24.31 13.30 20.20
C ILE A 172 24.86 12.72 21.49
N ASP A 173 26.12 13.03 21.76
CA ASP A 173 26.75 12.76 23.04
C ASP A 173 27.23 14.09 23.65
N PHE A 174 26.76 14.44 24.85
CA PHE A 174 27.13 15.69 25.51
C PHE A 174 28.44 15.59 26.31
N THR A 175 29.30 14.62 26.00
CA THR A 175 30.64 14.50 26.61
C THR A 175 31.78 14.91 25.68
N THR A 176 31.47 15.33 24.45
CA THR A 176 32.48 15.72 23.45
C THR A 176 32.84 17.20 23.53
N GLU A 177 34.11 17.51 23.26
CA GLU A 177 34.64 18.87 23.14
C GLU A 177 34.10 19.62 21.90
N ALA A 178 33.45 18.91 20.96
CA ALA A 178 32.89 19.49 19.72
C ALA A 178 31.82 20.57 19.95
N PHE A 179 31.28 20.69 21.16
CA PHE A 179 30.27 21.68 21.53
C PHE A 179 30.83 23.08 21.75
N ALA A 180 32.11 23.21 22.09
CA ALA A 180 32.71 24.47 22.51
C ALA A 180 33.94 24.82 21.67
N ARG A 181 34.18 26.12 21.49
CA ARG A 181 35.47 26.64 21.02
C ARG A 181 36.34 26.90 22.24
N LEU A 182 37.48 26.23 22.27
CA LEU A 182 38.43 26.30 23.36
C LEU A 182 39.71 26.98 22.89
N THR A 183 40.36 27.72 23.78
CA THR A 183 41.67 28.34 23.52
C THR A 183 42.68 27.79 24.51
N ASP A 184 43.68 27.09 24.01
CA ASP A 184 44.70 26.46 24.84
C ASP A 184 45.73 27.49 25.33
N GLY A 185 45.78 27.68 26.65
CA GLY A 185 46.85 28.38 27.34
C GLY A 185 47.96 27.44 27.80
N THR A 186 49.04 27.99 28.33
CA THR A 186 50.20 27.19 28.81
C THR A 186 49.89 26.32 30.04
N ARG A 187 48.78 26.56 30.75
CA ARG A 187 48.37 25.84 31.97
C ARG A 187 46.88 25.52 32.06
N THR A 188 46.04 26.16 31.24
CA THR A 188 44.57 26.08 31.32
C THR A 188 43.99 26.24 29.93
N THR A 189 42.92 25.51 29.63
CA THR A 189 42.15 25.68 28.39
C THR A 189 40.94 26.55 28.69
N THR A 190 40.85 27.72 28.06
CA THR A 190 39.79 28.70 28.30
C THR A 190 38.62 28.49 27.35
N TYR A 191 37.40 28.63 27.86
CA TYR A 191 36.19 28.61 27.04
C TYR A 191 36.04 29.94 26.29
N SER A 192 35.92 29.87 24.96
CA SER A 192 35.85 31.04 24.07
C SER A 192 34.47 31.21 23.43
N GLY A 193 33.53 30.29 23.69
CA GLY A 193 32.14 30.34 23.19
C GLY A 193 31.68 29.00 22.59
N PRO A 194 30.43 28.94 22.08
CA PRO A 194 29.91 27.76 21.41
C PRO A 194 30.64 27.49 20.08
N SER A 195 30.65 26.22 19.66
CA SER A 195 31.14 25.82 18.34
C SER A 195 30.22 26.27 17.22
N ASP A 196 30.75 26.27 15.99
CA ASP A 196 29.99 26.71 14.81
C ASP A 196 28.79 25.81 14.52
N GLY A 197 28.88 24.50 14.80
CA GLY A 197 27.77 23.56 14.72
C GLY A 197 26.65 23.90 15.71
N VAL A 198 26.98 24.13 16.99
CA VAL A 198 25.99 24.49 18.02
C VAL A 198 25.31 25.82 17.67
N ARG A 199 26.09 26.82 17.25
CA ARG A 199 25.55 28.13 16.83
C ARG A 199 24.63 28.02 15.61
N ARG A 200 24.99 27.20 14.62
CA ARG A 200 24.14 26.95 13.43
C ARG A 200 22.81 26.32 13.80
N ALA A 201 22.83 25.28 14.64
CA ALA A 201 21.61 24.60 15.08
C ALA A 201 20.69 25.53 15.87
N ALA A 202 21.25 26.26 16.84
CA ALA A 202 20.50 27.23 17.64
C ALA A 202 19.90 28.33 16.77
N LEU A 203 20.69 28.94 15.88
CA LEU A 203 20.21 29.99 14.99
C LEU A 203 19.10 29.49 14.06
N SER A 204 19.28 28.31 13.44
CA SER A 204 18.27 27.72 12.55
C SER A 204 16.95 27.48 13.27
N SER A 205 17.01 26.91 14.47
CA SER A 205 15.81 26.57 15.25
C SER A 205 15.11 27.80 15.80
N LEU A 206 15.86 28.80 16.27
CA LEU A 206 15.31 30.03 16.85
C LEU A 206 14.63 30.92 15.81
N ILE A 207 15.16 30.97 14.59
CA ILE A 207 14.55 31.71 13.46
C ILE A 207 13.31 30.97 12.96
N SER A 208 13.38 29.64 12.75
CA SER A 208 12.25 28.86 12.23
C SER A 208 11.15 28.63 13.27
N GLY A 209 11.50 28.62 14.55
CA GLY A 209 10.64 28.22 15.66
C GLY A 209 10.40 26.71 15.74
N THR A 210 11.13 25.91 14.96
CA THR A 210 10.93 24.46 14.82
C THR A 210 12.23 23.70 14.96
N ILE A 211 12.15 22.37 15.11
CA ILE A 211 13.34 21.51 15.08
C ILE A 211 13.88 21.45 13.66
N THR A 212 15.19 21.69 13.48
CA THR A 212 15.84 21.63 12.17
C THR A 212 15.65 20.24 11.52
N PRO A 213 15.22 20.17 10.26
CA PRO A 213 15.05 18.90 9.56
C PRO A 213 16.35 18.11 9.45
N MET A 214 16.28 16.82 9.70
CA MET A 214 17.36 15.85 9.55
C MET A 214 17.05 14.96 8.37
N ALA A 215 18.09 14.62 7.60
CA ALA A 215 17.96 13.67 6.51
C ALA A 215 17.66 12.27 7.06
N SER A 216 16.56 11.66 6.61
CA SER A 216 16.26 10.25 6.84
C SER A 216 16.58 9.43 5.58
N THR A 217 17.17 8.26 5.77
CA THR A 217 17.40 7.27 4.71
C THR A 217 16.08 6.67 4.20
N TYR A 218 15.04 6.67 5.02
CA TYR A 218 13.75 6.05 4.74
C TYR A 218 12.62 7.08 4.69
N ILE A 219 11.74 6.94 3.69
CA ILE A 219 10.62 7.86 3.44
C ILE A 219 9.57 7.78 4.56
N ASN A 220 9.22 6.56 4.99
CA ASN A 220 8.36 6.32 6.14
C ASN A 220 9.11 5.48 7.16
N ALA A 221 9.51 6.09 8.26
CA ALA A 221 10.21 5.41 9.33
C ALA A 221 9.92 6.05 10.68
N SER A 222 9.93 5.22 11.72
CA SER A 222 9.85 5.68 13.10
C SER A 222 10.87 4.98 13.99
N TRP A 223 11.46 5.72 14.91
CA TRP A 223 12.35 5.17 15.93
C TRP A 223 12.30 6.02 17.20
N ILE A 224 12.74 5.41 18.29
CA ILE A 224 12.79 6.05 19.61
C ILE A 224 14.26 6.24 20.00
N LEU A 225 14.57 7.41 20.54
CA LEU A 225 15.87 7.74 21.11
C LEU A 225 15.69 8.26 22.54
N ASN A 226 16.47 7.70 23.46
CA ASN A 226 16.56 8.21 24.82
C ASN A 226 17.91 8.91 24.96
N LEU A 227 17.90 10.17 25.37
CA LEU A 227 19.13 10.96 25.54
C LEU A 227 19.03 11.91 26.73
N GLU A 228 20.16 12.16 27.38
CA GLU A 228 20.29 13.15 28.44
C GLU A 228 20.84 14.45 27.84
N ALA A 229 20.12 15.56 28.06
CA ALA A 229 20.39 16.83 27.39
C ALA A 229 20.02 18.03 28.27
N PRO A 230 20.52 19.23 27.93
CA PRO A 230 20.11 20.46 28.60
C PRO A 230 18.64 20.77 28.32
N ALA A 231 17.93 21.23 29.34
CA ALA A 231 16.57 21.74 29.22
C ALA A 231 16.43 23.04 30.04
N LEU A 232 15.54 23.94 29.62
CA LEU A 232 15.18 25.10 30.43
C LEU A 232 13.93 24.79 31.25
N ARG A 233 13.94 25.25 32.49
CA ARG A 233 12.74 25.37 33.32
C ARG A 233 12.51 26.83 33.67
N CYS A 234 11.38 27.36 33.24
CA CYS A 234 11.01 28.75 33.37
C CYS A 234 9.91 28.96 34.41
N SER A 235 9.98 30.08 35.11
CA SER A 235 8.97 30.49 36.09
C SER A 235 8.82 32.01 36.08
N ALA A 236 7.58 32.48 36.25
CA ALA A 236 7.29 33.90 36.39
C ALA A 236 7.70 34.38 37.80
N LEU A 237 8.35 35.54 37.88
CA LEU A 237 8.65 36.17 39.17
C LEU A 237 7.44 36.94 39.69
N GLY A 238 7.13 36.74 40.97
CA GLY A 238 6.04 37.44 41.66
C GLY A 238 6.24 38.97 41.67
N ALA A 239 5.15 39.71 41.83
CA ALA A 239 5.19 41.18 41.89
C ALA A 239 6.04 41.71 43.07
N ASP A 240 6.10 40.94 44.16
CA ASP A 240 6.82 41.29 45.39
C ASP A 240 8.31 40.90 45.37
N ASP A 241 8.79 40.31 44.27
CA ASP A 241 10.19 39.92 44.14
C ASP A 241 11.11 41.16 44.08
N GLU A 242 12.12 41.19 44.94
CA GLU A 242 13.03 42.34 45.07
C GLU A 242 13.75 42.67 43.75
N LEU A 243 14.15 41.66 42.98
CA LEU A 243 14.79 41.86 41.67
C LEU A 243 13.78 42.49 40.69
N ARG A 244 12.55 41.99 40.67
CA ARG A 244 11.49 42.57 39.83
C ARG A 244 11.24 44.03 40.18
N ILE A 245 11.14 44.35 41.46
CA ILE A 245 10.91 45.73 41.94
C ILE A 245 12.07 46.64 41.53
N ASN A 246 13.32 46.24 41.75
CA ASN A 246 14.51 47.04 41.46
C ASN A 246 14.68 47.30 39.96
N VAL A 247 14.45 46.29 39.11
CA VAL A 247 14.52 46.45 37.65
C VAL A 247 13.36 47.31 37.15
N THR A 248 12.15 47.12 37.68
CA THR A 248 10.97 47.93 37.31
C THR A 248 11.18 49.40 37.64
N LYS A 249 11.70 49.70 38.83
CA LYS A 249 12.03 51.06 39.26
C LYS A 249 13.05 51.70 38.32
N SER A 250 14.15 51.01 38.04
CA SER A 250 15.21 51.49 37.14
C SER A 250 14.69 51.75 35.72
N ALA A 251 13.86 50.85 35.18
CA ALA A 251 13.26 51.00 33.86
C ALA A 251 12.29 52.20 33.79
N THR A 252 11.47 52.38 34.84
CA THR A 252 10.51 53.49 34.95
C THR A 252 11.21 54.84 35.11
N GLU A 253 12.27 54.90 35.93
CA GLU A 253 13.10 56.08 36.12
C GLU A 253 13.77 56.49 34.81
N ARG A 254 14.35 55.55 34.05
CA ARG A 254 14.93 55.83 32.73
C ARG A 254 13.89 56.37 31.76
N CYS A 255 12.72 55.73 31.69
CA CYS A 255 11.62 56.15 30.82
C CYS A 255 11.13 57.57 31.16
N SER A 256 11.06 57.91 32.45
CA SER A 256 10.58 59.23 32.92
C SER A 256 11.62 60.34 32.77
N SER A 257 12.90 60.05 33.05
CA SER A 257 13.99 61.04 33.06
C SER A 257 14.59 61.30 31.67
N SER A 258 14.78 60.24 30.88
CA SER A 258 15.46 60.32 29.57
C SER A 258 14.51 60.31 28.38
N GLY A 259 13.24 59.96 28.60
CA GLY A 259 12.28 59.71 27.53
C GLY A 259 12.50 58.39 26.78
N TYR A 260 13.51 57.59 27.13
CA TYR A 260 13.76 56.28 26.54
C TYR A 260 13.16 55.16 27.39
N CYS A 261 12.16 54.46 26.87
CA CYS A 261 11.43 53.41 27.58
C CYS A 261 11.78 52.04 27.00
N TYR A 262 12.21 51.11 27.85
CA TYR A 262 12.47 49.73 27.44
C TYR A 262 11.17 49.05 27.00
N ARG A 263 11.28 48.18 26.00
CA ARG A 263 10.22 47.25 25.56
C ARG A 263 10.61 45.79 25.74
N TYR A 264 11.91 45.54 25.90
CA TYR A 264 12.45 44.22 26.13
C TYR A 264 13.80 44.35 26.81
N ILE A 265 14.04 43.53 27.83
CA ILE A 265 15.33 43.41 28.50
C ILE A 265 15.56 41.93 28.78
N SER A 266 16.71 41.41 28.37
CA SER A 266 17.11 40.05 28.65
C SER A 266 18.60 39.98 28.99
N TRP A 267 18.95 39.22 30.01
CA TRP A 267 20.33 39.14 30.50
C TRP A 267 20.59 37.84 31.25
N ILE A 268 21.87 37.53 31.40
CA ILE A 268 22.39 36.50 32.29
C ILE A 268 23.22 37.22 33.36
N PRO A 269 22.96 36.99 34.66
CA PRO A 269 23.75 37.61 35.72
C PRO A 269 25.12 36.93 35.81
N GLY A 270 26.18 37.72 35.90
CA GLY A 270 27.55 37.21 36.06
C GLY A 270 27.91 36.80 37.50
N SER A 271 27.03 37.03 38.47
CA SER A 271 27.24 36.71 39.89
C SER A 271 25.89 36.46 40.57
N THR A 272 25.90 35.67 41.64
CA THR A 272 24.73 35.44 42.50
C THR A 272 24.38 36.64 43.37
N THR A 273 25.31 37.57 43.62
CA THR A 273 25.09 38.74 44.49
C THR A 273 24.53 39.95 43.75
N ASP A 274 24.87 40.09 42.47
CA ASP A 274 24.39 41.20 41.63
C ASP A 274 23.65 40.63 40.41
N LEU A 275 22.34 40.49 40.58
CA LEU A 275 21.43 39.98 39.56
C LEU A 275 20.94 41.07 38.60
N SER A 276 21.37 42.32 38.79
CA SER A 276 20.86 43.46 38.01
C SER A 276 21.34 43.41 36.55
N PRO A 277 20.46 43.73 35.57
CA PRO A 277 20.87 43.90 34.18
C PRO A 277 21.70 45.15 33.95
N PHE A 278 21.68 46.12 34.86
CA PHE A 278 22.23 47.46 34.66
C PHE A 278 23.65 47.58 35.24
N LEU A 279 24.50 48.32 34.52
CA LEU A 279 25.84 48.67 35.03
C LEU A 279 25.75 49.79 36.09
N PRO A 280 26.44 49.67 37.24
CA PRO A 280 26.30 50.60 38.38
C PRO A 280 26.77 52.04 38.10
N GLU A 281 27.47 52.31 36.99
CA GLU A 281 28.07 53.63 36.69
C GLU A 281 27.80 54.15 35.26
N LYS A 282 27.01 53.44 34.44
CA LYS A 282 26.68 53.87 33.07
C LYS A 282 25.19 54.04 32.91
N ASN A 283 24.74 55.26 32.60
CA ASN A 283 23.35 55.69 32.35
C ASN A 283 22.50 54.64 31.58
N GLY A 284 21.95 53.64 32.29
CA GLY A 284 21.14 52.55 31.76
C GLY A 284 21.77 51.73 30.63
N ALA A 285 23.09 51.51 30.66
CA ALA A 285 23.71 50.50 29.79
C ALA A 285 23.48 49.11 30.39
N THR A 286 23.01 48.16 29.57
CA THR A 286 22.83 46.75 29.97
C THR A 286 24.15 45.99 29.92
N ARG A 287 24.25 44.92 30.71
CA ARG A 287 25.34 43.95 30.58
C ARG A 287 25.10 43.08 29.35
N ASP A 288 26.00 43.15 28.37
CA ASP A 288 25.95 42.32 27.16
C ASP A 288 26.76 41.02 27.29
N ALA A 289 27.24 40.71 28.50
CA ALA A 289 28.04 39.51 28.75
C ALA A 289 27.14 38.27 28.84
N ILE A 290 27.49 37.24 28.07
CA ILE A 290 26.85 35.91 28.08
C ILE A 290 27.59 35.00 29.09
N SER A 291 28.01 35.56 30.22
CA SER A 291 28.76 34.82 31.24
C SER A 291 27.83 34.54 32.42
N GLY A 292 27.61 33.27 32.72
CA GLY A 292 26.86 32.84 33.89
C GLY A 292 27.66 32.99 35.18
N PRO A 293 27.01 32.81 36.34
CA PRO A 293 27.68 32.83 37.63
C PRO A 293 28.55 31.57 37.83
N GLN A 294 29.69 31.71 38.52
CA GLN A 294 30.62 30.61 38.78
C GLN A 294 30.16 29.69 39.93
N ASP A 295 29.14 30.10 40.67
CA ASP A 295 28.68 29.48 41.92
C ASP A 295 27.20 29.05 41.87
N ALA A 296 26.52 29.23 40.74
CA ALA A 296 25.10 28.87 40.57
C ALA A 296 24.77 28.40 39.14
N PRO A 297 23.68 27.63 38.95
CA PRO A 297 23.23 27.21 37.63
C PRO A 297 22.89 28.43 36.75
N ILE A 298 23.22 28.32 35.47
CA ILE A 298 22.99 29.39 34.49
C ILE A 298 21.50 29.69 34.40
N SER A 299 21.14 30.96 34.58
CA SER A 299 19.75 31.42 34.53
C SER A 299 19.61 32.62 33.60
N LEU A 300 18.70 32.52 32.64
CA LEU A 300 18.29 33.62 31.76
C LEU A 300 17.11 34.35 32.37
N TYR A 301 17.20 35.68 32.40
CA TYR A 301 16.11 36.54 32.83
C TYR A 301 15.57 37.30 31.63
N VAL A 302 14.25 37.31 31.49
CA VAL A 302 13.54 38.02 30.43
C VAL A 302 12.47 38.89 31.06
N ALA A 303 12.53 40.19 30.80
CA ALA A 303 11.55 41.16 31.24
C ALA A 303 10.91 41.87 30.05
N GLU A 304 9.60 42.03 30.12
CA GLU A 304 8.78 42.76 29.16
C GLU A 304 8.16 44.00 29.82
N PRO A 305 8.78 45.18 29.67
CA PRO A 305 8.24 46.43 30.17
C PRO A 305 7.15 47.01 29.24
N GLN A 306 6.14 47.64 29.84
CA GLN A 306 5.08 48.39 29.18
C GLN A 306 5.55 49.78 28.74
N ASP A 307 4.75 50.48 27.94
CA ASP A 307 5.04 51.84 27.47
C ASP A 307 5.15 52.88 28.61
N ASN A 308 4.65 52.56 29.81
CA ASN A 308 4.81 53.38 31.02
C ASN A 308 6.11 53.08 31.82
N GLY A 309 6.89 52.08 31.41
CA GLY A 309 8.11 51.61 32.08
C GLY A 309 7.90 50.51 33.13
N SER A 310 6.65 50.19 33.50
CA SER A 310 6.33 49.10 34.41
C SER A 310 6.53 47.72 33.77
N ILE A 311 6.93 46.70 34.52
CA ILE A 311 7.16 45.35 33.97
C ILE A 311 5.89 44.52 34.04
N GLU A 312 5.38 44.12 32.87
CA GLU A 312 4.20 43.27 32.73
C GLU A 312 4.53 41.81 33.00
N SER A 313 5.53 41.30 32.27
CA SER A 313 6.03 39.94 32.41
C SER A 313 7.50 39.93 32.83
N PHE A 314 7.82 39.09 33.80
CA PHE A 314 9.19 38.86 34.26
C PHE A 314 9.37 37.36 34.46
N THR A 315 10.22 36.75 33.63
CA THR A 315 10.47 35.31 33.62
C THR A 315 11.93 35.01 33.94
N LYS A 316 12.16 34.02 34.81
CA LYS A 316 13.46 33.40 35.07
C LYS A 316 13.44 31.98 34.52
N CYS A 317 14.39 31.68 33.65
CA CYS A 317 14.62 30.36 33.07
C CYS A 317 15.96 29.83 33.56
N THR A 318 15.95 28.74 34.33
CA THR A 318 17.17 28.09 34.83
C THR A 318 17.46 26.85 33.99
N LEU A 319 18.75 26.61 33.73
CA LEU A 319 19.23 25.45 32.99
C LEU A 319 19.24 24.20 33.88
N TYR A 320 18.68 23.11 33.37
CA TYR A 320 18.60 21.81 34.01
C TYR A 320 19.19 20.73 33.11
N THR A 321 19.67 19.67 33.74
CA THR A 321 19.85 18.38 33.12
C THR A 321 18.51 17.65 33.08
N ALA A 322 18.14 17.14 31.91
CA ALA A 322 16.89 16.44 31.69
C ALA A 322 17.08 15.18 30.84
N SER A 323 16.25 14.17 31.10
CA SER A 323 16.16 12.97 30.26
C SER A 323 15.01 13.13 29.26
N TYR A 324 15.33 12.96 27.99
CA TYR A 324 14.40 13.06 26.88
C TYR A 324 14.05 11.68 26.35
N HIS A 325 12.76 11.42 26.21
CA HIS A 325 12.21 10.30 25.45
C HIS A 325 11.66 10.85 24.14
N THR A 326 12.39 10.66 23.04
CA THR A 326 12.04 11.25 21.74
C THR A 326 11.65 10.19 20.72
N GLU A 327 10.50 10.40 20.10
CA GLU A 327 9.99 9.63 18.98
C GLU A 327 10.20 10.45 17.71
N PHE A 328 11.03 9.92 16.80
CA PHE A 328 11.24 10.48 15.48
C PHE A 328 10.35 9.74 14.50
N MET A 329 9.55 10.48 13.73
CA MET A 329 8.64 9.93 12.73
C MET A 329 8.86 10.64 11.40
N TYR A 330 8.94 9.86 10.33
CA TYR A 330 8.97 10.34 8.96
C TYR A 330 7.72 9.85 8.25
N ARG A 331 6.96 10.78 7.69
CA ARG A 331 5.77 10.48 6.88
C ARG A 331 5.94 11.11 5.52
N SER A 332 6.10 10.29 4.49
CA SER A 332 6.36 10.74 3.12
C SER A 332 7.58 11.68 3.04
N GLY A 333 8.61 11.41 3.85
CA GLY A 333 9.83 12.22 3.93
C GLY A 333 9.72 13.48 4.81
N VAL A 334 8.54 13.79 5.35
CA VAL A 334 8.35 14.91 6.28
C VAL A 334 8.61 14.44 7.71
N GLN A 335 9.48 15.15 8.41
CA GLN A 335 9.86 14.89 9.79
C GLN A 335 8.80 15.42 10.78
N GLU A 336 8.37 14.57 11.70
CA GLU A 336 7.59 14.88 12.89
C GLU A 336 8.33 14.32 14.11
N ILE A 337 8.53 15.14 15.14
CA ILE A 337 9.25 14.73 16.35
C ILE A 337 8.36 14.98 17.54
N ARG A 338 8.25 13.98 18.41
CA ARG A 338 7.56 14.09 19.69
C ARG A 338 8.56 13.82 20.80
N ALA A 339 8.67 14.75 21.74
CA ALA A 339 9.62 14.65 22.83
C ALA A 339 8.90 14.78 24.17
N MET A 340 9.18 13.86 25.08
CA MET A 340 8.79 13.97 26.48
C MET A 340 10.04 14.25 27.31
N THR A 341 10.00 15.33 28.08
CA THR A 341 11.14 15.81 28.88
C THR A 341 10.87 15.55 30.36
N THR A 342 11.84 14.95 31.03
CA THR A 342 11.83 14.74 32.48
C THR A 342 13.00 15.48 33.11
N MET A 343 12.71 16.47 33.96
CA MET A 343 13.74 17.30 34.60
C MET A 343 14.43 16.51 35.72
N ASN A 344 15.77 16.46 35.71
CA ASN A 344 16.57 15.74 36.70
C ASN A 344 17.11 16.68 37.78
N LYS A 345 18.21 17.38 37.49
CA LYS A 345 18.91 18.28 38.42
C LYS A 345 19.26 19.61 37.75
N PRO A 346 19.43 20.72 38.50
CA PRO A 346 19.99 21.94 37.94
C PRO A 346 21.35 21.69 37.28
N SER A 347 21.68 22.46 36.24
CA SER A 347 22.97 22.34 35.57
C SER A 347 24.12 22.74 36.50
N ASP A 348 25.33 22.32 36.14
CA ASP A 348 26.53 22.82 36.81
C ASP A 348 26.72 24.33 36.56
N PRO A 349 27.47 25.05 37.42
CA PRO A 349 27.77 26.46 37.24
C PRO A 349 28.61 26.77 36.00
N TRP A 350 28.63 28.04 35.61
CA TRP A 350 29.40 28.50 34.46
C TRP A 350 30.91 28.42 34.72
N LEU A 351 31.67 27.97 33.73
CA LEU A 351 33.13 27.79 33.82
C LEU A 351 33.86 28.65 32.79
N GLN A 352 34.85 29.42 33.28
CA GLN A 352 35.72 30.26 32.46
C GLN A 352 36.87 29.48 31.82
N ALA A 353 37.43 28.52 32.57
CA ALA A 353 38.59 27.74 32.17
C ALA A 353 38.53 26.35 32.80
N VAL A 354 39.00 25.37 32.04
CA VAL A 354 39.19 23.98 32.50
C VAL A 354 40.69 23.76 32.70
N GLY A 355 41.07 22.94 33.69
CA GLY A 355 42.45 22.52 33.91
C GLY A 355 43.04 21.80 32.68
N PRO A 356 44.35 21.49 32.67
CA PRO A 356 45.00 20.87 31.51
C PRO A 356 44.27 19.58 31.10
N PRO A 357 44.19 19.28 29.79
CA PRO A 357 43.35 18.23 29.22
C PRO A 357 43.95 16.85 29.51
N SER A 358 43.89 16.41 30.75
CA SER A 358 43.86 14.99 31.05
C SER A 358 42.41 14.55 30.85
N THR A 359 42.19 13.60 29.96
CA THR A 359 40.93 12.97 29.50
C THR A 359 39.88 12.59 30.56
N ARG A 360 40.10 12.90 31.84
CA ARG A 360 39.15 12.73 32.95
C ARG A 360 38.22 13.92 33.18
N THR A 361 38.61 15.16 32.86
CA THR A 361 37.75 16.33 33.16
C THR A 361 36.49 16.41 32.29
N PHE A 362 36.55 16.13 30.98
CA PHE A 362 35.34 16.08 30.15
C PHE A 362 34.45 14.85 30.39
N ARG A 363 35.03 13.76 30.93
CA ARG A 363 34.35 12.47 31.14
C ARG A 363 33.44 12.45 32.37
N ASP A 364 33.65 13.37 33.31
CA ASP A 364 32.86 13.50 34.55
C ASP A 364 31.69 14.51 34.43
N GLY A 365 31.22 14.80 33.21
CA GLY A 365 30.00 15.61 33.00
C GLY A 365 30.18 17.10 33.26
N VAL A 366 31.35 17.65 32.98
CA VAL A 366 31.58 19.10 33.08
C VAL A 366 30.58 19.83 32.17
N GLY A 367 29.74 20.68 32.76
CA GLY A 367 28.65 21.43 32.11
C GLY A 367 29.03 22.35 30.93
N VAL A 368 30.22 22.24 30.33
CA VAL A 368 30.67 23.03 29.18
C VAL A 368 29.78 22.82 27.94
N PRO A 369 29.35 21.61 27.54
CA PRO A 369 28.42 21.44 26.43
C PRO A 369 27.05 22.07 26.72
N PHE A 370 26.58 21.99 27.95
CA PHE A 370 25.31 22.58 28.39
C PHE A 370 25.40 24.12 28.38
N GLN A 371 26.52 24.66 28.88
CA GLN A 371 26.87 26.07 28.79
C GLN A 371 26.96 26.54 27.34
N ALA A 372 27.60 25.78 26.44
CA ALA A 372 27.70 26.15 25.03
C ALA A 372 26.33 26.23 24.35
N VAL A 373 25.42 25.29 24.63
CA VAL A 373 24.04 25.34 24.12
C VAL A 373 23.30 26.55 24.70
N MET A 374 23.45 26.81 26.00
CA MET A 374 22.84 27.96 26.66
C MET A 374 23.38 29.29 26.14
N ASP A 375 24.68 29.41 25.89
CA ASP A 375 25.31 30.60 25.34
C ASP A 375 24.87 30.83 23.90
N ALA A 376 24.79 29.78 23.08
CA ALA A 376 24.28 29.89 21.71
C ALA A 376 22.81 30.35 21.69
N PHE A 377 21.97 29.77 22.55
CA PHE A 377 20.57 30.16 22.68
C PHE A 377 20.41 31.59 23.20
N SER A 378 21.08 31.91 24.30
CA SER A 378 20.97 33.21 24.96
C SER A 378 21.63 34.33 24.17
N SER A 379 22.66 34.06 23.35
CA SER A 379 23.26 35.07 22.45
C SER A 379 22.25 35.72 21.49
N MET A 380 21.17 34.99 21.17
CA MET A 380 20.08 35.50 20.34
C MET A 380 19.06 36.34 21.13
N LEU A 381 18.96 36.12 22.44
CA LEU A 381 17.91 36.70 23.29
C LEU A 381 18.42 37.84 24.16
N VAL A 382 19.64 37.74 24.69
CA VAL A 382 20.25 38.73 25.57
C VAL A 382 20.38 40.07 24.86
N GLY A 383 20.26 41.13 25.64
CA GLY A 383 20.28 42.51 25.16
C GLY A 383 18.99 43.25 25.48
N SER A 384 18.84 44.44 24.91
CA SER A 384 17.69 45.29 25.20
C SER A 384 17.13 45.97 23.96
N ALA A 385 15.85 46.32 24.03
CA ALA A 385 15.23 47.19 23.04
C ALA A 385 14.46 48.31 23.75
N TYR A 386 14.59 49.53 23.24
CA TYR A 386 13.95 50.71 23.82
C TYR A 386 13.51 51.71 22.76
N ILE A 387 12.52 52.52 23.12
CA ILE A 387 11.89 53.52 22.25
C ILE A 387 11.99 54.91 22.84
N SER A 388 12.14 55.93 21.99
CA SER A 388 12.02 57.33 22.40
C SER A 388 10.55 57.76 22.47
N ARG A 389 10.13 58.30 23.63
CA ARG A 389 8.81 58.87 23.88
C ARG A 389 8.64 60.27 23.26
N ASN A 390 9.74 60.96 22.96
CA ASN A 390 9.74 62.37 22.54
C ASN A 390 10.01 62.50 21.04
N GLY A 391 8.96 62.52 20.21
CA GLY A 391 9.02 62.92 18.79
C GLY A 391 8.04 62.20 17.85
N PRO A 392 7.57 62.85 16.76
CA PRO A 392 6.86 62.15 15.70
C PRO A 392 7.82 61.22 14.97
N GLY A 393 7.56 59.90 15.04
CA GLY A 393 8.48 58.86 14.57
C GLY A 393 9.45 58.39 15.64
N ALA A 394 8.93 57.84 16.74
CA ALA A 394 9.70 57.29 17.86
C ALA A 394 10.89 56.43 17.38
N GLN A 395 12.11 56.94 17.58
CA GLN A 395 13.33 56.19 17.28
C GLN A 395 13.39 54.92 18.12
N ARG A 396 13.65 53.79 17.45
CA ARG A 396 13.77 52.47 18.08
C ARG A 396 15.24 52.08 18.10
N PHE A 397 15.73 51.69 19.26
CA PHE A 397 17.06 51.15 19.46
C PHE A 397 16.90 49.68 19.84
N ILE A 398 17.58 48.80 19.10
CA ILE A 398 17.48 47.36 19.24
C ILE A 398 18.90 46.82 19.36
N ASP A 399 19.30 46.52 20.59
CA ASP A 399 20.58 45.97 20.96
C ASP A 399 20.39 44.49 21.36
N THR A 400 19.68 43.73 20.52
CA THR A 400 19.39 42.30 20.71
C THR A 400 18.99 41.67 19.37
N GLN A 401 19.27 40.37 19.20
CA GLN A 401 18.87 39.63 18.01
C GLN A 401 17.50 38.96 18.15
N VAL A 402 16.77 39.19 19.26
CA VAL A 402 15.47 38.54 19.50
C VAL A 402 14.48 38.82 18.37
N GLY A 403 14.60 39.99 17.73
CA GLY A 403 13.75 40.46 16.63
C GLY A 403 13.69 39.54 15.40
N ILE A 404 14.70 38.70 15.16
CA ILE A 404 14.72 37.73 14.06
C ILE A 404 14.29 36.31 14.49
N THR A 405 13.99 36.12 15.77
CA THR A 405 13.53 34.85 16.31
C THR A 405 12.00 34.77 16.28
N ASN A 406 11.46 33.55 16.39
CA ASN A 406 10.01 33.37 16.50
C ASN A 406 9.43 33.94 17.82
N LEU A 407 10.27 34.22 18.83
CA LEU A 407 9.85 34.86 20.08
C LEU A 407 9.33 36.29 19.83
N ALA A 408 9.95 37.05 18.92
CA ALA A 408 9.58 38.44 18.69
C ALA A 408 8.15 38.66 18.19
N LYS A 409 7.51 37.64 17.62
CA LYS A 409 6.09 37.67 17.25
C LYS A 409 5.16 37.63 18.45
N ASN A 410 5.60 36.99 19.54
CA ASN A 410 4.83 36.81 20.77
C ASN A 410 5.12 37.89 21.81
N LEU A 411 6.21 38.64 21.63
CA LEU A 411 6.54 39.81 22.43
C LEU A 411 5.82 41.06 21.88
N LYS A 412 5.52 42.02 22.76
CA LYS A 412 5.10 43.38 22.39
C LYS A 412 6.22 44.22 21.76
N PHE A 413 7.32 43.56 21.38
CA PHE A 413 8.53 44.09 20.79
C PHE A 413 8.28 45.00 19.59
N PHE A 414 7.39 44.62 18.67
CA PHE A 414 7.05 45.43 17.48
C PHE A 414 5.78 46.30 17.61
N GLY A 415 4.97 46.11 18.66
CA GLY A 415 3.70 46.79 18.94
C GLY A 415 2.43 45.94 18.70
N ASN A 416 1.33 46.36 19.33
CA ASN A 416 -0.09 45.92 19.18
C ASN A 416 -0.39 44.44 18.85
N GLN A 417 0.38 43.50 19.39
CA GLN A 417 -0.05 42.11 19.46
C GLN A 417 0.03 41.59 20.89
N SER A 418 -1.11 41.09 21.35
CA SER A 418 -1.30 40.35 22.60
C SER A 418 -1.41 38.87 22.24
N GLY A 419 -0.28 38.18 22.11
CA GLY A 419 -0.31 36.72 22.26
C GLY A 419 -0.62 36.42 23.72
N ASN A 420 -1.73 35.77 24.02
CA ASN A 420 -2.11 35.37 25.37
C ASN A 420 -1.29 34.15 25.86
N HIS A 421 0.00 34.11 25.50
CA HIS A 421 0.88 32.96 25.67
C HIS A 421 1.88 33.25 26.79
N ASP A 422 2.02 32.27 27.68
CA ASP A 422 3.01 32.30 28.76
C ASP A 422 4.43 32.26 28.17
N ILE A 423 5.17 33.36 28.31
CA ILE A 423 6.55 33.51 27.83
C ILE A 423 7.45 32.41 28.41
N ALA A 424 7.17 31.95 29.64
CA ALA A 424 7.92 30.85 30.25
C ALA A 424 7.81 29.58 29.42
N THR A 425 6.59 29.13 29.12
CA THR A 425 6.34 27.94 28.29
C THR A 425 6.98 28.07 26.90
N LEU A 426 6.88 29.25 26.27
CA LEU A 426 7.46 29.47 24.94
C LEU A 426 9.00 29.39 24.94
N LEU A 427 9.65 29.92 25.98
CA LEU A 427 11.11 29.81 26.13
C LEU A 427 11.56 28.36 26.37
N GLU A 428 10.79 27.58 27.15
CA GLU A 428 11.04 26.15 27.33
C GLU A 428 10.94 25.38 26.00
N GLU A 429 9.87 25.63 25.21
CA GLU A 429 9.67 24.99 23.90
C GLU A 429 10.75 25.39 22.88
N MET A 430 11.12 26.67 22.82
CA MET A 430 12.18 27.15 21.93
C MET A 430 13.54 26.53 22.27
N PHE A 431 13.82 26.37 23.57
CA PHE A 431 15.06 25.73 24.01
C PHE A 431 15.06 24.22 23.74
N LEU A 432 13.90 23.56 23.91
CA LEU A 432 13.72 22.16 23.52
C LEU A 432 13.96 21.97 22.02
N ASN A 433 13.38 22.83 21.18
CA ASN A 433 13.59 22.77 19.72
C ASN A 433 15.05 23.01 19.36
N THR A 434 15.71 23.97 20.01
CA THR A 434 17.14 24.25 19.83
C THR A 434 17.98 23.02 20.18
N THR A 435 17.70 22.40 21.32
CA THR A 435 18.44 21.23 21.82
C THR A 435 18.28 20.02 20.89
N LEU A 436 17.07 19.73 20.42
CA LEU A 436 16.84 18.63 19.48
C LEU A 436 17.38 18.93 18.07
N SER A 437 17.50 20.20 17.69
CA SER A 437 18.11 20.59 16.40
C SER A 437 19.61 20.35 16.34
N LEU A 438 20.27 20.17 17.49
CA LEU A 438 21.69 19.81 17.53
C LEU A 438 21.94 18.45 16.84
N VAL A 439 20.94 17.56 16.79
CA VAL A 439 21.06 16.21 16.22
C VAL A 439 21.28 16.30 14.71
N SER A 440 20.84 17.39 14.08
CA SER A 440 21.02 17.62 12.65
C SER A 440 22.45 17.97 12.26
N GLN A 441 23.31 18.33 13.22
CA GLN A 441 24.67 18.76 12.94
C GLN A 441 25.63 17.57 12.91
N THR A 442 26.24 17.33 11.76
CA THR A 442 27.19 16.22 11.57
C THR A 442 28.44 16.36 12.44
N GLU A 443 28.86 17.60 12.72
CA GLU A 443 30.04 17.93 13.54
C GLU A 443 29.85 17.60 15.03
N LEU A 444 28.60 17.49 15.50
CA LEU A 444 28.24 17.22 16.91
C LEU A 444 27.89 15.75 17.17
N LYS A 445 27.95 14.90 16.14
CA LYS A 445 27.65 13.48 16.28
C LYS A 445 28.71 12.81 17.16
N SER A 446 28.28 11.83 17.95
CA SER A 446 29.19 11.09 18.83
C SER A 446 30.36 10.50 18.02
N PRO A 447 31.61 10.60 18.51
CA PRO A 447 32.76 9.95 17.91
C PRO A 447 32.74 8.43 18.08
N ASN A 448 31.89 7.91 18.98
CA ASN A 448 31.64 6.47 19.14
C ASN A 448 30.69 5.96 18.04
N GLU A 449 30.64 4.64 17.85
CA GLU A 449 29.75 4.03 16.85
C GLU A 449 28.31 4.55 16.98
N PRO A 450 27.62 4.85 15.86
CA PRO A 450 26.27 5.37 15.89
C PRO A 450 25.34 4.43 16.65
N ILE A 451 24.47 4.99 17.49
CA ILE A 451 23.52 4.21 18.29
C ILE A 451 22.64 3.39 17.33
N GLN A 452 22.63 2.08 17.55
CA GLN A 452 21.76 1.16 16.81
C GLN A 452 20.38 1.16 17.46
N ALA A 453 19.36 1.49 16.67
CA ALA A 453 17.97 1.49 17.14
C ALA A 453 17.10 0.61 16.24
N ASN A 454 15.98 0.15 16.80
CA ASN A 454 14.93 -0.51 16.03
C ASN A 454 14.15 0.56 15.28
N ILE A 455 14.28 0.55 13.96
CA ILE A 455 13.60 1.45 13.03
C ILE A 455 12.41 0.69 12.45
N GLU A 456 11.21 1.14 12.78
CA GLU A 456 9.99 0.68 12.13
C GLU A 456 9.88 1.39 10.78
N THR A 457 9.65 0.64 9.71
CA THR A 457 9.55 1.17 8.35
C THR A 457 8.22 0.76 7.72
N GLU A 458 7.62 1.67 6.96
CA GLU A 458 6.38 1.41 6.24
C GLU A 458 6.60 1.58 4.73
N VAL A 459 6.69 0.46 4.01
CA VAL A 459 6.92 0.45 2.57
C VAL A 459 5.65 0.04 1.85
N TYR A 460 5.22 0.87 0.90
CA TYR A 460 4.14 0.50 0.00
C TYR A 460 4.66 -0.55 -0.99
N GLN A 461 4.09 -1.75 -0.95
CA GLN A 461 4.39 -2.81 -1.90
C GLN A 461 3.11 -3.24 -2.62
N ASN A 462 3.25 -3.56 -3.90
CA ASN A 462 2.16 -4.14 -4.67
C ASN A 462 2.02 -5.62 -4.27
N VAL A 463 0.82 -6.07 -3.96
CA VAL A 463 0.51 -7.47 -3.64
C VAL A 463 -0.68 -7.96 -4.46
N TYR A 464 -0.70 -9.26 -4.76
CA TYR A 464 -1.84 -9.86 -5.44
C TYR A 464 -3.05 -9.94 -4.51
N THR A 465 -4.18 -9.43 -4.99
CA THR A 465 -5.50 -9.57 -4.36
C THR A 465 -6.36 -10.50 -5.20
N TYR A 466 -6.80 -11.59 -4.58
CA TYR A 466 -7.66 -12.60 -5.22
C TYR A 466 -9.12 -12.42 -4.79
N SER A 467 -10.02 -12.19 -5.75
CA SER A 467 -11.47 -12.14 -5.53
C SER A 467 -12.10 -13.50 -5.78
N VAL A 468 -12.48 -14.16 -4.69
CA VAL A 468 -13.02 -15.53 -4.69
C VAL A 468 -14.42 -15.58 -5.32
N ALA A 469 -15.29 -14.63 -4.96
CA ALA A 469 -16.72 -14.71 -5.29
C ALA A 469 -17.02 -14.76 -6.80
N PRO A 470 -16.45 -13.91 -7.67
CA PRO A 470 -16.75 -13.96 -9.09
C PRO A 470 -16.27 -15.26 -9.75
N LEU A 471 -15.15 -15.83 -9.26
CA LEU A 471 -14.64 -17.11 -9.77
C LEU A 471 -15.59 -18.26 -9.44
N TRP A 472 -16.09 -18.31 -8.20
CA TRP A 472 -17.04 -19.34 -7.76
C TRP A 472 -18.39 -19.22 -8.46
N ILE A 473 -18.88 -18.00 -8.70
CA ILE A 473 -20.13 -17.79 -9.45
C ILE A 473 -19.96 -18.30 -10.89
N ALA A 474 -18.88 -17.93 -11.58
CA ALA A 474 -18.63 -18.33 -12.96
C ALA A 474 -18.50 -19.86 -13.10
N TYR A 475 -17.68 -20.50 -12.27
CA TYR A 475 -17.52 -21.96 -12.30
C TYR A 475 -18.76 -22.70 -11.80
N GLY A 476 -19.39 -22.23 -10.73
CA GLY A 476 -20.58 -22.84 -10.16
C GLY A 476 -21.74 -22.92 -11.16
N VAL A 477 -21.98 -21.83 -11.89
CA VAL A 477 -22.98 -21.79 -12.96
C VAL A 477 -22.61 -22.75 -14.10
N ALA A 478 -21.37 -22.73 -14.57
CA ALA A 478 -20.93 -23.62 -15.66
C ALA A 478 -21.01 -25.11 -15.29
N VAL A 479 -20.59 -25.47 -14.07
CA VAL A 479 -20.67 -26.82 -13.50
C VAL A 479 -22.13 -27.25 -13.35
N GLY A 480 -23.00 -26.39 -12.80
CA GLY A 480 -24.42 -26.68 -12.65
C GLY A 480 -25.13 -26.94 -13.98
N ILE A 481 -24.86 -26.09 -14.98
CA ILE A 481 -25.35 -26.26 -16.37
C ILE A 481 -24.88 -27.60 -16.95
N THR A 482 -23.62 -27.97 -16.72
CA THR A 482 -23.05 -29.20 -17.25
C THR A 482 -23.66 -30.43 -16.58
N ILE A 483 -23.88 -30.42 -15.26
CA ILE A 483 -24.56 -31.51 -14.54
C ILE A 483 -25.95 -31.74 -15.12
N LEU A 484 -26.74 -30.68 -15.29
CA LEU A 484 -28.07 -30.78 -15.89
C LEU A 484 -28.00 -31.40 -17.30
N SER A 485 -27.05 -30.96 -18.11
CA SER A 485 -26.83 -31.49 -19.46
C SER A 485 -26.49 -32.98 -19.44
N ILE A 486 -25.61 -33.42 -18.55
CA ILE A 486 -25.22 -34.82 -18.42
C ILE A 486 -26.40 -35.69 -17.98
N THR A 487 -27.26 -35.22 -17.08
CA THR A 487 -28.45 -35.99 -16.66
C THR A 487 -29.39 -36.26 -17.84
N ILE A 488 -29.64 -35.24 -18.66
CA ILE A 488 -30.44 -35.34 -19.89
C ILE A 488 -29.79 -36.29 -20.89
N GLY A 489 -28.50 -36.10 -21.17
CA GLY A 489 -27.76 -36.90 -22.15
C GLY A 489 -27.69 -38.37 -21.76
N THR A 490 -27.45 -38.65 -20.47
CA THR A 490 -27.42 -40.02 -19.93
C THR A 490 -28.79 -40.67 -20.00
N TRP A 491 -29.86 -39.93 -19.66
CA TRP A 491 -31.23 -40.41 -19.82
C TRP A 491 -31.55 -40.76 -21.28
N ALA A 492 -31.14 -39.92 -22.24
CA ALA A 492 -31.32 -40.19 -23.66
C ALA A 492 -30.58 -41.46 -24.13
N VAL A 493 -29.37 -41.72 -23.62
CA VAL A 493 -28.62 -42.96 -23.91
C VAL A 493 -29.35 -44.18 -23.36
N VAL A 494 -29.89 -44.11 -22.15
CA VAL A 494 -30.65 -45.21 -21.53
C VAL A 494 -31.91 -45.52 -22.33
N VAL A 495 -32.66 -44.50 -22.76
CA VAL A 495 -33.88 -44.67 -23.57
C VAL A 495 -33.55 -45.23 -24.97
N ALA A 496 -32.49 -44.73 -25.61
CA ALA A 496 -32.12 -45.18 -26.95
C ALA A 496 -31.39 -46.54 -26.97
N GLY A 497 -30.80 -46.94 -25.84
CA GLY A 497 -30.08 -48.21 -25.64
C GLY A 497 -28.77 -48.34 -26.42
N SER A 498 -28.23 -47.23 -26.92
CA SER A 498 -26.95 -47.14 -27.64
C SER A 498 -26.46 -45.69 -27.70
N SER A 499 -25.15 -45.48 -27.80
CA SER A 499 -24.57 -44.15 -28.04
C SER A 499 -24.57 -43.79 -29.53
N TYR A 500 -24.90 -42.55 -29.86
CA TYR A 500 -24.86 -41.99 -31.22
C TYR A 500 -23.80 -40.90 -31.34
N SER A 501 -23.43 -40.53 -32.56
CA SER A 501 -22.53 -39.41 -32.81
C SER A 501 -22.88 -38.74 -34.13
N SER A 502 -22.52 -37.47 -34.27
CA SER A 502 -22.61 -36.69 -35.51
C SER A 502 -21.62 -37.12 -36.61
N LYS A 503 -20.97 -38.28 -36.47
CA LYS A 503 -19.96 -38.76 -37.43
C LYS A 503 -20.64 -39.23 -38.71
N PHE A 504 -20.02 -38.98 -39.86
CA PHE A 504 -20.48 -39.47 -41.17
C PHE A 504 -20.81 -40.98 -41.14
N SER A 505 -19.96 -41.80 -40.50
CA SER A 505 -20.21 -43.25 -40.39
C SER A 505 -21.46 -43.62 -39.58
N THR A 506 -21.90 -42.77 -38.63
CA THR A 506 -23.16 -42.97 -37.92
C THR A 506 -24.34 -42.57 -38.80
N ILE A 507 -24.22 -41.43 -39.49
CA ILE A 507 -25.26 -40.93 -40.41
C ILE A 507 -25.45 -41.91 -41.57
N LEU A 508 -24.38 -42.37 -42.22
CA LEU A 508 -24.41 -43.35 -43.31
C LEU A 508 -25.13 -44.65 -42.92
N ARG A 509 -24.85 -45.18 -41.73
CA ARG A 509 -25.50 -46.40 -41.20
C ARG A 509 -26.98 -46.19 -40.92
N LEU A 510 -27.41 -44.98 -40.59
CA LEU A 510 -28.81 -44.64 -40.34
C LEU A 510 -29.56 -44.35 -41.64
N ALA A 511 -28.91 -43.68 -42.60
CA ALA A 511 -29.46 -43.34 -43.91
C ALA A 511 -29.84 -44.59 -44.72
N PHE A 512 -29.08 -45.67 -44.59
CA PHE A 512 -29.32 -46.93 -45.34
C PHE A 512 -30.72 -47.53 -45.12
N ASN A 513 -31.38 -47.24 -44.00
CA ASN A 513 -32.69 -47.83 -43.68
C ASN A 513 -33.70 -46.78 -43.21
N VAL A 514 -33.58 -45.55 -43.72
CA VAL A 514 -34.46 -44.43 -43.40
C VAL A 514 -35.68 -44.42 -44.32
N ARG A 515 -36.85 -44.05 -43.80
CA ARG A 515 -38.06 -43.86 -44.63
C ARG A 515 -38.24 -42.37 -44.93
N LEU A 516 -38.39 -42.04 -46.20
CA LEU A 516 -38.63 -40.69 -46.69
C LEU A 516 -40.06 -40.57 -47.21
N SER A 517 -40.70 -39.42 -47.01
CA SER A 517 -42.03 -39.13 -47.60
C SER A 517 -41.98 -38.87 -49.10
N GLU A 518 -40.81 -38.52 -49.63
CA GLU A 518 -40.58 -38.20 -51.04
C GLU A 518 -39.30 -38.88 -51.53
N TYR A 519 -39.26 -39.29 -52.80
CA TYR A 519 -38.11 -39.99 -53.38
C TYR A 519 -36.99 -39.01 -53.74
N VAL A 520 -35.75 -39.39 -53.43
CA VAL A 520 -34.57 -38.67 -53.89
C VAL A 520 -34.38 -38.97 -55.38
N GLU A 521 -34.46 -37.95 -56.23
CA GLU A 521 -34.25 -38.10 -57.66
C GLU A 521 -32.76 -37.99 -57.99
N LEU A 522 -32.35 -38.52 -59.16
CA LEU A 522 -30.97 -38.43 -59.64
C LEU A 522 -30.43 -36.99 -59.63
N GLN A 523 -31.28 -36.01 -59.93
CA GLN A 523 -30.93 -34.59 -59.91
C GLN A 523 -30.60 -34.05 -58.51
N ASP A 524 -31.11 -34.66 -57.44
CA ASP A 524 -30.84 -34.26 -56.06
C ASP A 524 -29.60 -34.95 -55.45
N THR A 525 -28.92 -35.82 -56.21
CA THR A 525 -27.75 -36.57 -55.71
C THR A 525 -26.44 -35.77 -55.70
N GLY A 526 -26.46 -34.51 -56.15
CA GLY A 526 -25.29 -33.63 -56.21
C GLY A 526 -24.77 -33.17 -54.84
N GLY A 527 -25.60 -33.18 -53.79
CA GLY A 527 -25.20 -32.81 -52.43
C GLY A 527 -24.90 -31.32 -52.24
N GLU A 528 -25.51 -30.45 -53.05
CA GLU A 528 -25.35 -28.99 -53.02
C GLU A 528 -26.04 -28.36 -51.79
N ASP A 529 -25.49 -27.24 -51.27
CA ASP A 529 -26.04 -26.42 -50.18
C ASP A 529 -26.32 -25.00 -50.75
N PRO A 530 -27.54 -24.43 -50.63
CA PRO A 530 -28.69 -24.88 -49.84
C PRO A 530 -29.47 -26.07 -50.43
N LEU A 531 -30.09 -26.84 -49.54
CA LEU A 531 -31.00 -27.93 -49.86
C LEU A 531 -32.19 -27.43 -50.72
N SER A 532 -32.62 -28.21 -51.72
CA SER A 532 -33.77 -27.86 -52.56
C SER A 532 -35.06 -27.73 -51.76
N ASP A 533 -35.94 -26.77 -52.10
CA ASP A 533 -37.21 -26.51 -51.39
C ASP A 533 -38.10 -27.76 -51.27
N ARG A 534 -37.97 -28.66 -52.27
CA ARG A 534 -38.63 -29.96 -52.31
C ARG A 534 -38.13 -30.87 -51.20
N LEU A 535 -36.82 -31.10 -51.14
CA LEU A 535 -36.21 -31.97 -50.13
C LEU A 535 -36.25 -31.37 -48.72
N GLU A 536 -36.24 -30.04 -48.61
CA GLU A 536 -36.30 -29.32 -47.34
C GLU A 536 -37.53 -29.73 -46.50
N ASN A 537 -38.66 -29.97 -47.16
CA ASN A 537 -39.92 -30.32 -46.53
C ASN A 537 -40.17 -31.83 -46.39
N THR A 538 -39.29 -32.67 -46.94
CA THR A 538 -39.39 -34.13 -46.87
C THR A 538 -39.33 -34.60 -45.42
N ILE A 539 -40.29 -35.44 -45.03
CA ILE A 539 -40.35 -36.04 -43.70
C ILE A 539 -39.48 -37.29 -43.68
N VAL A 540 -38.54 -37.31 -42.75
CA VAL A 540 -37.61 -38.41 -42.50
C VAL A 540 -38.07 -39.15 -41.24
N ALA A 541 -38.24 -40.47 -41.36
CA ALA A 541 -38.53 -41.35 -40.23
C ALA A 541 -37.42 -42.39 -40.08
N PHE A 542 -36.73 -42.34 -38.93
CA PHE A 542 -35.67 -43.31 -38.61
C PHE A 542 -36.27 -44.65 -38.15
N PRO A 543 -35.63 -45.78 -38.49
CA PRO A 543 -36.13 -47.11 -38.12
C PRO A 543 -36.04 -47.35 -36.61
N SER A 544 -37.11 -47.90 -36.04
CA SER A 544 -37.16 -48.31 -34.63
C SER A 544 -36.37 -49.59 -34.39
N ARG A 545 -35.66 -49.70 -33.26
CA ARG A 545 -34.84 -50.88 -32.92
C ARG A 545 -35.64 -52.19 -32.90
N LYS A 546 -36.97 -52.13 -32.67
CA LYS A 546 -37.86 -53.30 -32.66
C LYS A 546 -38.14 -53.90 -34.05
N SER A 547 -37.83 -53.22 -35.16
CA SER A 547 -38.07 -53.76 -36.52
C SER A 547 -36.98 -54.70 -37.03
N LYS A 548 -35.81 -54.75 -36.37
CA LYS A 548 -34.65 -55.59 -36.78
C LYS A 548 -34.90 -57.11 -36.74
N GLY A 549 -36.06 -57.56 -36.25
CA GLY A 549 -36.43 -58.98 -36.24
C GLY A 549 -37.19 -59.47 -37.48
N ALA A 550 -37.64 -58.58 -38.38
CA ALA A 550 -38.58 -58.94 -39.46
C ALA A 550 -37.96 -59.00 -40.88
N GLU A 551 -36.75 -58.48 -41.09
CA GLU A 551 -36.10 -58.44 -42.42
C GLU A 551 -34.70 -59.04 -42.35
N VAL A 552 -34.63 -60.36 -42.23
CA VAL A 552 -33.45 -61.15 -42.63
C VAL A 552 -33.99 -62.32 -43.47
N ASN A 553 -34.48 -62.02 -44.66
CA ASN A 553 -34.71 -62.97 -45.75
C ASN A 553 -34.84 -62.13 -47.04
N GLY A 554 -33.72 -61.88 -47.68
CA GLY A 554 -33.64 -61.04 -48.87
C GLY A 554 -32.19 -60.90 -49.31
N SER A 555 -31.55 -62.03 -49.59
CA SER A 555 -30.26 -62.09 -50.27
C SER A 555 -30.43 -61.59 -51.70
N LEU A 556 -29.62 -60.63 -52.12
CA LEU A 556 -29.42 -60.27 -53.53
C LEU A 556 -27.92 -60.23 -53.79
N LEU A 557 -27.37 -61.39 -54.15
CA LEU A 557 -26.26 -61.61 -55.08
C LEU A 557 -26.22 -63.12 -55.36
N ASP A 558 -27.15 -63.59 -56.18
CA ASP A 558 -27.00 -64.82 -56.94
C ASP A 558 -27.13 -64.42 -58.41
N ASN A 559 -26.05 -64.60 -59.15
CA ASN A 559 -26.04 -64.66 -60.61
C ASN A 559 -24.80 -65.46 -61.00
N SER A 560 -25.09 -66.72 -61.27
CA SER A 560 -24.27 -67.77 -61.84
C SER A 560 -23.59 -67.38 -63.15
N GLU A 561 -22.37 -67.90 -63.32
CA GLU A 561 -21.67 -68.04 -64.59
C GLU A 561 -22.53 -68.76 -65.64
N GLU A 562 -22.48 -68.29 -66.89
CA GLU A 562 -22.39 -69.18 -68.04
C GLU A 562 -21.62 -68.49 -69.18
N ARG A 563 -20.59 -69.19 -69.66
CA ARG A 563 -19.75 -68.84 -70.82
C ARG A 563 -20.46 -69.33 -72.10
N PRO A 564 -20.10 -68.81 -73.29
CA PRO A 564 -19.61 -69.77 -74.28
C PRO A 564 -18.39 -69.33 -75.09
N SER A 565 -17.77 -70.36 -75.67
CA SER A 565 -16.68 -70.50 -76.64
C SER A 565 -16.56 -69.42 -77.72
N GLY A 566 -15.32 -69.06 -78.10
CA GLY A 566 -15.03 -68.39 -79.38
C GLY A 566 -14.75 -69.40 -80.51
N PRO A 567 -14.15 -68.93 -81.62
CA PRO A 567 -14.48 -67.71 -82.35
C PRO A 567 -15.80 -67.81 -83.12
#